data_AF-A0A257S3G7-F1
#
_entry.id   AF-A0A257S3G7-F1
#
_cell.length_a   1.000
_cell.length_b   1.000
_cell.length_c   1.000
_cell.angle_alpha   90.00
_cell.angle_beta   90.00
_cell.angle_gamma   90.00
#
_symmetry.space_group_name_H-M   'P 1'
#
loop_
_entity.id
_entity.type
_entity.pdbx_description
1 polymer ?
#
loop_
_entity_poly.entity_id
_entity_poly.type
_entity_poly.pdbx_seq_one_letter_code
_entity_poly.pdbx_strand_id
1 'polypeptide(L)' 'MITILLSTYNGAQFLSDQLASFEAQTDRNWCLFWRDDGSSDATREIMAGFAGRIGAERCREAPNS' A
#
# COMPACT_ATOMS: atom_id res chain seq x y z
N MET A 1 -13.55 -8.86 -7.68
CA MET A 1 -12.34 -8.04 -7.68
C MET A 1 -12.62 -6.78 -6.89
N ILE A 2 -11.82 -6.53 -5.86
CA ILE A 2 -11.94 -5.37 -4.96
C ILE A 2 -10.77 -4.43 -5.22
N THR A 3 -11.05 -3.16 -5.41
CA THR A 3 -10.00 -2.13 -5.53
C THR A 3 -9.95 -1.33 -4.23
N ILE A 4 -8.78 -1.29 -3.61
CA ILE A 4 -8.51 -0.51 -2.39
C ILE A 4 -7.72 0.72 -2.82
N LEU A 5 -8.17 1.90 -2.41
CA LEU A 5 -7.46 3.17 -2.63
C LEU A 5 -6.89 3.64 -1.30
N LEU A 6 -5.59 3.93 -1.27
CA LEU A 6 -4.90 4.40 -0.07
C LEU A 6 -4.09 5.66 -0.40
N SER A 7 -4.45 6.79 0.20
CA SER A 7 -3.60 7.98 0.18
C SER A 7 -2.87 8.07 1.52
N THR A 8 -1.56 8.33 1.49
CA THR A 8 -0.71 8.36 2.68
C THR A 8 -0.06 9.73 2.86
N TYR A 9 0.02 10.19 4.10
CA TYR A 9 0.81 11.35 4.50
C TYR A 9 1.31 11.13 5.94
N ASN A 10 2.61 10.94 6.10
CA ASN A 10 3.25 10.60 7.38
C ASN A 10 2.56 9.43 8.12
N GLY A 11 2.27 8.35 7.39
CA GLY A 11 1.53 7.18 7.85
C GLY A 11 2.38 6.04 8.41
N ALA A 12 3.70 6.21 8.54
CA ALA A 12 4.63 5.11 8.83
C ALA A 12 4.27 4.32 10.10
N GLN A 13 3.71 4.99 11.10
CA GLN A 13 3.28 4.36 12.37
C GLN A 13 2.17 3.31 12.19
N PHE A 14 1.32 3.45 11.18
CA PHE A 14 0.11 2.63 11.02
C PHE A 14 0.18 1.66 9.85
N LEU A 15 1.04 1.94 8.86
CA LEU A 15 1.11 1.16 7.64
C LEU A 15 1.46 -0.30 7.88
N SER A 16 2.33 -0.62 8.83
CA SER A 16 2.72 -2.02 9.08
C SER A 16 1.51 -2.90 9.39
N ASP A 17 0.68 -2.49 10.37
CA ASP A 17 -0.48 -3.27 10.80
C ASP A 17 -1.58 -3.27 9.74
N GLN A 18 -1.79 -2.15 9.06
CA GLN A 18 -2.76 -2.05 7.97
C GLN A 18 -2.40 -3.00 6.81
N LEU A 19 -1.15 -3.00 6.37
CA LEU A 19 -0.69 -3.82 5.26
C LEU A 19 -0.68 -5.31 5.63
N ALA A 20 -0.33 -5.65 6.87
CA ALA A 20 -0.45 -7.02 7.40
C ALA A 20 -1.91 -7.50 7.37
N SER A 21 -2.87 -6.62 7.67
CA SER A 21 -4.30 -6.96 7.60
C SER A 21 -4.77 -7.26 6.18
N PHE A 22 -4.22 -6.59 5.16
CA PHE A 22 -4.52 -6.87 3.76
C PHE A 22 -3.90 -8.19 3.30
N GLU A 23 -2.66 -8.45 3.70
CA GLU A 23 -1.95 -9.69 3.36
C GLU A 23 -2.62 -10.93 3.96
N ALA A 24 -3.18 -10.82 5.17
CA ALA A 24 -3.85 -11.90 5.89
C ALA A 24 -5.25 -12.26 5.37
N GLN A 25 -5.81 -11.51 4.40
CA GLN A 25 -7.13 -11.81 3.85
C GLN A 25 -7.16 -13.16 3.11
N THR A 26 -8.22 -13.93 3.34
CA THR A 26 -8.43 -15.23 2.68
C THR A 26 -8.82 -15.07 1.21
N ASP A 27 -9.59 -14.04 0.88
CA ASP A 27 -9.86 -13.65 -0.50
C ASP A 27 -8.67 -12.82 -1.04
N ARG A 28 -8.06 -13.30 -2.12
CA ARG A 28 -6.92 -12.65 -2.79
C ARG A 28 -7.32 -11.79 -3.98
N ASN A 29 -8.61 -11.72 -4.30
CA ASN A 29 -9.14 -11.00 -5.46
C ASN A 29 -9.26 -9.49 -5.18
N TRP A 30 -8.14 -8.87 -4.79
CA TRP A 30 -8.03 -7.46 -4.52
C TRP A 30 -6.73 -6.85 -5.06
N CYS A 31 -6.78 -5.56 -5.38
CA CYS A 31 -5.62 -4.75 -5.73
C CYS A 31 -5.62 -3.45 -4.93
N LEU A 32 -4.49 -3.12 -4.32
CA LEU A 32 -4.22 -1.88 -3.63
C LEU A 32 -3.58 -0.89 -4.60
N PHE A 33 -4.24 0.24 -4.82
CA PHE A 33 -3.65 1.41 -5.45
C PHE A 33 -3.34 2.43 -4.37
N TRP A 34 -2.09 2.88 -4.32
CA TRP A 34 -1.66 3.81 -3.30
C TRP A 34 -0.96 5.03 -3.89
N ARG A 35 -1.02 6.14 -3.17
CA ARG A 35 -0.29 7.36 -3.51
C ARG A 35 0.20 8.03 -2.23
N ASP A 36 1.36 8.65 -2.33
CA ASP A 36 1.93 9.44 -1.25
C ASP A 36 1.69 10.94 -1.48
N ASP A 37 1.15 11.61 -0.47
CA ASP A 37 0.83 13.04 -0.49
C ASP A 37 1.96 13.91 0.10
N GLY A 38 3.21 13.49 -0.11
CA GLY A 38 4.39 14.25 0.32
C GLY A 38 4.83 13.91 1.75
N SER A 39 4.83 12.63 2.10
CA SER A 39 5.35 12.17 3.38
C SER A 39 6.84 12.50 3.52
N SER A 40 7.23 12.81 4.76
CA SER A 40 8.61 13.09 5.17
C SER A 40 9.18 12.00 6.08
N ASP A 41 8.38 10.99 6.40
CA ASP A 41 8.76 9.83 7.20
C ASP A 41 8.96 8.58 6.32
N ALA A 42 9.08 7.41 6.94
CA ALA A 42 9.32 6.13 6.26
C ALA A 42 8.12 5.60 5.44
N THR A 43 7.05 6.38 5.25
CA THR A 43 5.82 5.93 4.56
C THR A 43 6.10 5.31 3.19
N ARG A 44 6.85 6.01 2.33
CA ARG A 44 7.15 5.52 0.97
C ARG A 44 8.02 4.26 0.97
N GLU A 45 8.98 4.18 1.91
CA GLU A 45 9.85 3.01 2.06
C GLU A 45 9.05 1.76 2.46
N ILE A 46 8.12 1.92 3.41
CA ILE A 46 7.22 0.83 3.86
C ILE A 46 6.34 0.35 2.71
N MET A 47 5.73 1.28 1.95
CA MET A 47 4.87 0.94 0.82
C MET A 47 5.61 0.27 -0.32
N ALA A 48 6.81 0.76 -0.66
CA ALA A 48 7.67 0.13 -1.66
C ALA A 48 8.09 -1.28 -1.24
N GLY A 49 8.45 -1.47 0.03
CA GLY A 49 8.77 -2.79 0.59
C GLY A 49 7.58 -3.75 0.52
N PHE A 50 6.38 -3.29 0.83
CA PHE A 50 5.17 -4.10 0.71
C PHE A 50 4.85 -4.46 -0.75
N ALA A 51 4.93 -3.49 -1.67
CA ALA A 51 4.71 -3.73 -3.10
C ALA A 51 5.69 -4.78 -3.66
N GLY A 52 6.96 -4.72 -3.27
CA GLY A 52 7.97 -5.72 -3.64
C GLY A 52 7.68 -7.12 -3.10
N ARG A 53 7.07 -7.24 -1.91
CA ARG A 53 6.69 -8.54 -1.33
C ARG A 53 5.46 -9.15 -1.99
N ILE A 54 4.42 -8.35 -2.23
CA ILE A 54 3.11 -8.87 -2.67
C ILE A 54 2.94 -8.91 -4.19
N GLY A 55 3.79 -8.19 -4.92
CA GLY A 55 3.81 -8.13 -6.37
C GLY A 55 2.91 -7.05 -6.97
N ALA A 56 3.29 -6.61 -8.17
CA ALA A 56 2.61 -5.53 -8.92
C ALA A 56 1.16 -5.87 -9.30
N GLU A 57 0.73 -7.13 -9.26
CA GLU A 57 -0.66 -7.50 -9.49
C GLU A 57 -1.61 -7.11 -8.35
N ARG A 58 -1.08 -6.94 -7.14
CA ARG A 58 -1.89 -6.66 -5.93
C ARG A 58 -1.55 -5.34 -5.26
N CYS A 59 -0.41 -4.72 -5.56
CA CYS A 59 -0.04 -3.41 -5.02
C CYS A 59 0.62 -2.55 -6.09
N ARG A 60 0.01 -1.41 -6.41
CA ARG A 60 0.46 -0.49 -7.47
C ARG A 60 0.52 0.94 -6.93
N GLU A 61 1.63 1.61 -7.14
CA GLU A 61 1.69 3.07 -6.92
C GLU A 61 0.92 3.75 -8.06
N ALA A 62 0.04 4.69 -7.72
CA ALA A 62 -0.68 5.47 -8.71
C ALA A 62 0.32 6.38 -9.45
N PRO A 63 0.20 6.51 -10.79
CA PRO A 63 1.04 7.44 -11.54
C PRO A 63 0.78 8.87 -11.05
N ASN A 64 1.85 9.61 -10.77
CA ASN A 64 1.75 11.04 -10.50
C ASN A 64 1.29 11.73 -11.81
N SER A 65 0.17 12.46 -11.74
CA SER A 65 -0.33 13.31 -12.82
C SER A 65 0.52 14.57 -12.97
#